data_AF-A0AAE1CXL5-F1
#
_entry.id   AF-A0AAE1CXL5-F1
#
_cell.length_a   1.000
_cell.length_b   1.000
_cell.length_c   1.000
_cell.angle_alpha   90.00
_cell.angle_beta   90.00
_cell.angle_gamma   90.00
#
_symmetry.space_group_name_H-M   'P 1'
#
loop_
_entity.id
_entity.type
_entity.pdbx_description
1 polymer ?
#
loop_
_entity_poly.entity_id
_entity_poly.type
_entity_poly.pdbx_seq_one_letter_code
_entity_poly.pdbx_strand_id
1 'polypeptide(L)'
;MPLSLFDFLSGLTHLSVFDFLRGITHLSLFDFLSGLTDLSLFDFLSGLTHLSLFDFLSGLTHLSVFDFLSGLTHLSVFDFLSGLTHLSLFDFLSGLTHLSLFDFLSGLTHLSLFDFLSGLTHLSLFDFLSGLTHLSVFDFLSGLTHLSLFDFLSGLTHLSLFDFLSGLTHLSVFDFLSGLTHLSLFDFLSRLTHLSLFDFLSGLTHLSVFDFLSGPVLLQHVSVNLIIAWI
;
A
#
# COMPACT_ATOMS: atom_id res chain seq x y z
N MET A 1 6.06 6.52 27.49
CA MET A 1 5.75 5.10 27.77
C MET A 1 5.16 4.55 26.49
N PRO A 2 5.69 3.47 25.91
CA PRO A 2 4.98 2.75 24.85
C PRO A 2 3.66 2.23 25.43
N LEU A 3 2.57 2.41 24.69
CA LEU A 3 1.26 1.87 25.03
C LEU A 3 1.01 0.67 24.12
N SER A 4 0.88 -0.53 24.71
CA SER A 4 0.32 -1.72 24.05
C SER A 4 -1.05 -1.99 24.63
N LEU A 5 -2.05 -2.31 23.79
CA LEU A 5 -3.45 -2.37 24.22
C LEU A 5 -4.05 -3.79 24.22
N PHE A 6 -3.78 -4.59 23.20
CA PHE A 6 -4.47 -5.88 23.00
C PHE A 6 -3.52 -7.00 22.54
N ASP A 7 -3.21 -7.94 23.43
CA ASP A 7 -2.34 -9.08 23.06
C ASP A 7 -3.11 -10.13 22.20
N PHE A 8 -4.34 -10.48 22.59
CA PHE A 8 -5.15 -11.46 21.86
C PHE A 8 -6.64 -11.12 21.94
N LEU A 9 -7.27 -10.97 20.78
CA LEU A 9 -8.71 -10.73 20.70
C LEU A 9 -9.35 -11.64 19.63
N SER A 10 -10.45 -12.30 20.00
CA SER A 10 -11.23 -13.14 19.08
C SER A 10 -12.69 -13.25 19.51
N GLY A 11 -13.56 -13.63 18.57
CA GLY A 11 -14.98 -13.94 18.85
C GLY A 11 -15.94 -12.74 18.85
N LEU A 12 -15.48 -11.57 18.41
CA LEU A 12 -16.35 -10.41 18.13
C LEU A 12 -16.82 -10.44 16.67
N THR A 13 -17.91 -9.72 16.34
CA THR A 13 -18.36 -9.59 14.95
C THR A 13 -17.98 -8.24 14.33
N HIS A 14 -18.08 -7.16 15.11
CA HIS A 14 -17.69 -5.81 14.72
C HIS A 14 -16.87 -5.16 15.82
N LEU A 15 -15.87 -4.36 15.45
CA LEU A 15 -15.07 -3.58 16.39
C LEU A 15 -14.75 -2.20 15.80
N SER A 16 -14.98 -1.16 16.60
CA SER A 16 -14.58 0.22 16.35
C SER A 16 -13.85 0.75 17.59
N VAL A 17 -12.67 1.35 17.43
CA VAL A 17 -11.76 1.60 18.57
C VAL A 17 -11.63 3.09 18.92
N PHE A 18 -11.20 3.95 18.00
CA PHE A 18 -10.87 5.33 18.31
C PHE A 18 -11.41 6.33 17.28
N ASP A 19 -12.23 7.27 17.71
CA ASP A 19 -12.63 8.38 16.83
C ASP A 19 -11.49 9.39 16.65
N PHE A 20 -10.76 9.70 17.74
CA PHE A 20 -9.70 10.70 17.72
C PHE A 20 -8.58 10.40 18.72
N LEU A 21 -7.34 10.47 18.25
CA LEU A 21 -6.16 10.29 19.12
C LEU A 21 -5.05 11.28 18.77
N ARG A 22 -4.42 11.88 19.80
CA ARG A 22 -3.31 12.84 19.67
C ARG A 22 -2.35 12.76 20.84
N GLY A 23 -1.07 13.09 20.59
CA GLY A 23 -0.09 13.40 21.65
C GLY A 23 0.56 12.18 22.31
N ILE A 24 0.50 11.00 21.69
CA ILE A 24 1.25 9.82 22.13
C ILE A 24 2.58 9.75 21.34
N THR A 25 3.64 9.23 21.94
CA THR A 25 4.93 9.11 21.24
C THR A 25 5.06 7.77 20.50
N HIS A 26 4.65 6.68 21.14
CA HIS A 26 4.68 5.32 20.60
C HIS A 26 3.39 4.57 20.94
N LEU A 27 2.77 3.94 19.95
CA LEU A 27 1.56 3.15 20.11
C LEU A 27 1.70 1.82 19.35
N SER A 28 1.40 0.71 20.03
CA SER A 28 1.17 -0.62 19.47
C SER A 28 -0.23 -1.10 19.86
N LEU A 29 -0.97 -1.78 18.97
CA LEU A 29 -2.37 -2.13 19.24
C LEU A 29 -2.61 -3.63 19.42
N PHE A 30 -2.36 -4.42 18.39
CA PHE A 30 -2.78 -5.82 18.33
C PHE A 30 -1.62 -6.74 17.96
N ASP A 31 -1.28 -7.69 18.83
CA ASP A 31 -0.33 -8.75 18.46
C ASP A 31 -1.06 -9.82 17.62
N PHE A 32 -2.24 -10.26 18.08
CA PHE A 32 -3.08 -11.21 17.35
C PHE A 32 -4.56 -10.86 17.37
N LEU A 33 -5.17 -10.76 16.19
CA LEU A 33 -6.60 -10.54 16.02
C LEU A 33 -7.17 -11.47 14.95
N SER A 34 -8.30 -12.13 15.26
CA SER A 34 -8.99 -12.95 14.25
C SER A 34 -10.49 -13.12 14.46
N GLY A 35 -11.18 -13.50 13.38
CA GLY A 35 -12.57 -13.94 13.40
C GLY A 35 -13.60 -12.82 13.51
N LEU A 36 -13.23 -11.61 13.07
CA LEU A 36 -14.12 -10.47 12.96
C LEU A 36 -14.83 -10.47 11.58
N THR A 37 -15.99 -9.83 11.48
CA THR A 37 -16.57 -9.51 10.16
C THR A 37 -16.04 -8.17 9.68
N ASP A 38 -16.18 -7.14 10.52
CA ASP A 38 -15.76 -5.77 10.18
C ASP A 38 -14.92 -5.14 11.31
N LEU A 39 -13.88 -4.39 10.93
CA LEU A 39 -13.02 -3.64 11.84
C LEU A 39 -12.81 -2.21 11.31
N SER A 40 -13.06 -1.23 12.17
CA SER A 40 -12.66 0.17 11.96
C SER A 40 -11.78 0.67 13.12
N LEU A 41 -10.68 1.37 12.84
CA LEU A 41 -9.75 1.78 13.91
C LEU A 41 -9.77 3.27 14.22
N PHE A 42 -9.55 4.12 13.23
CA PHE A 42 -9.30 5.56 13.44
C PHE A 42 -10.00 6.43 12.40
N ASP A 43 -10.84 7.37 12.84
CA ASP A 43 -11.31 8.43 11.95
C ASP A 43 -10.20 9.50 11.80
N PHE A 44 -9.61 9.93 12.92
CA PHE A 44 -8.53 10.92 12.91
C PHE A 44 -7.39 10.57 13.87
N LEU A 45 -6.17 10.56 13.35
CA LEU A 45 -4.96 10.38 14.15
C LEU A 45 -3.87 11.39 13.76
N SER A 46 -3.22 12.02 14.75
CA SER A 46 -2.08 12.89 14.48
C SER A 46 -1.07 13.04 15.60
N GLY A 47 0.17 13.39 15.25
CA GLY A 47 1.19 13.84 16.20
C GLY A 47 1.79 12.70 17.00
N LEU A 48 2.07 11.59 16.31
CA LEU A 48 2.76 10.41 16.85
C LEU A 48 4.20 10.37 16.32
N THR A 49 5.11 9.72 17.03
CA THR A 49 6.44 9.44 16.46
C THR A 49 6.45 8.08 15.76
N HIS A 50 5.94 7.05 16.44
CA HIS A 50 5.87 5.68 15.90
C HIS A 50 4.50 5.06 16.17
N LEU A 51 4.00 4.33 15.17
CA LEU A 51 2.77 3.55 15.26
C LEU A 51 3.00 2.16 14.65
N SER A 52 2.66 1.12 15.39
CA SER A 52 2.48 -0.25 14.91
C SER A 52 1.05 -0.72 15.19
N LEU A 53 0.39 -1.39 14.25
CA LEU A 53 -1.02 -1.79 14.43
C LEU A 53 -1.18 -3.28 14.67
N PHE A 54 -0.66 -4.12 13.77
CA PHE A 54 -0.91 -5.56 13.77
C PHE A 54 0.34 -6.38 13.47
N ASP A 55 0.68 -7.32 14.35
CA ASP A 55 1.67 -8.34 14.01
C ASP A 55 1.00 -9.45 13.19
N PHE A 56 -0.16 -9.94 13.63
CA PHE A 56 -0.96 -10.93 12.90
C PHE A 56 -2.44 -10.61 12.86
N LEU A 57 -3.00 -10.57 11.65
CA LEU A 57 -4.43 -10.40 11.42
C LEU A 57 -4.97 -11.44 10.42
N SER A 58 -6.07 -12.12 10.78
CA SER A 58 -6.73 -13.03 9.84
C SER A 58 -8.23 -13.22 10.00
N GLY A 59 -8.87 -13.68 8.92
CA GLY A 59 -10.28 -14.09 8.94
C GLY A 59 -11.22 -12.91 9.17
N LEU A 60 -11.08 -11.88 8.33
CA LEU A 60 -11.91 -10.68 8.31
C LEU A 60 -12.69 -10.60 7.00
N THR A 61 -13.81 -9.88 6.99
CA THR A 61 -14.50 -9.57 5.72
C THR A 61 -14.12 -8.18 5.23
N HIS A 62 -14.24 -7.16 6.08
CA HIS A 62 -13.87 -5.77 5.77
C HIS A 62 -12.98 -5.17 6.85
N LEU A 63 -12.00 -4.39 6.43
CA LEU A 63 -11.14 -3.61 7.30
C LEU A 63 -10.95 -2.20 6.74
N SER A 64 -11.23 -1.21 7.57
CA SER A 64 -10.96 0.21 7.35
C SER A 64 -10.07 0.72 8.47
N VAL A 65 -8.92 1.33 8.17
CA VAL A 65 -7.96 1.68 9.23
C VAL A 65 -7.98 3.16 9.57
N PHE A 66 -7.76 4.03 8.59
CA PHE A 66 -7.68 5.48 8.79
C PHE A 66 -8.49 6.26 7.75
N ASP A 67 -9.34 7.18 8.20
CA ASP A 67 -9.87 8.20 7.29
C ASP A 67 -8.85 9.33 7.13
N PHE A 68 -8.30 9.84 8.25
CA PHE A 68 -7.26 10.87 8.23
C PHE A 68 -6.09 10.57 9.15
N LEU A 69 -4.89 10.62 8.58
CA LEU A 69 -3.64 10.46 9.29
C LEU A 69 -2.62 11.55 8.95
N SER A 70 -2.04 12.18 9.98
CA SER A 70 -0.98 13.19 9.75
C SER A 70 0.07 13.33 10.84
N GLY A 71 1.26 13.82 10.46
CA GLY A 71 2.30 14.21 11.43
C GLY A 71 2.83 13.01 12.21
N LEU A 72 3.27 11.99 11.48
CA LEU A 72 3.92 10.80 11.99
C LEU A 72 5.38 10.74 11.52
N THR A 73 6.26 10.08 12.26
CA THR A 73 7.61 9.80 11.74
C THR A 73 7.67 8.43 11.07
N HIS A 74 7.22 7.39 11.76
CA HIS A 74 7.22 6.01 11.27
C HIS A 74 5.87 5.34 11.50
N LEU A 75 5.39 4.63 10.49
CA LEU A 75 4.22 3.77 10.57
C LEU A 75 4.54 2.39 9.97
N SER A 76 4.26 1.35 10.75
CA SER A 76 4.20 -0.04 10.33
C SER A 76 2.79 -0.57 10.55
N VAL A 77 2.14 -1.16 9.56
CA VAL A 77 0.72 -1.53 9.69
C VAL A 77 0.55 -3.02 9.97
N PHE A 78 1.07 -3.88 9.10
CA PHE A 78 0.94 -5.33 9.21
C PHE A 78 2.26 -6.05 8.96
N ASP A 79 2.63 -6.97 9.84
CA ASP A 79 3.66 -7.96 9.51
C ASP A 79 3.01 -9.11 8.72
N PHE A 80 1.89 -9.65 9.21
CA PHE A 80 1.13 -10.70 8.53
C PHE A 80 -0.36 -10.41 8.44
N LEU A 81 -0.89 -10.41 7.22
CA LEU A 81 -2.33 -10.34 6.96
C LEU A 81 -2.78 -11.45 5.99
N SER A 82 -3.85 -12.16 6.37
CA SER A 82 -4.42 -13.20 5.51
C SER A 82 -5.94 -13.36 5.62
N GLY A 83 -6.57 -13.83 4.53
CA GLY A 83 -7.98 -14.22 4.54
C GLY A 83 -8.91 -13.04 4.82
N LEU A 84 -8.76 -11.98 4.02
CA LEU A 84 -9.59 -10.77 4.07
C LEU A 84 -10.33 -10.59 2.73
N THR A 85 -11.57 -10.11 2.74
CA THR A 85 -12.28 -9.89 1.46
C THR A 85 -11.96 -8.52 0.87
N HIS A 86 -12.10 -7.47 1.69
CA HIS A 86 -11.87 -6.07 1.30
C HIS A 86 -11.02 -5.34 2.35
N LEU A 87 -10.04 -4.58 1.87
CA LEU A 87 -9.21 -3.72 2.71
C LEU A 87 -9.15 -2.31 2.13
N SER A 88 -9.41 -1.32 2.98
CA SER A 88 -9.18 0.10 2.75
C SER A 88 -8.32 0.66 3.88
N LEU A 89 -7.19 1.30 3.58
CA LEU A 89 -6.28 1.76 4.64
C LEU A 89 -6.36 3.26 4.93
N PHE A 90 -6.29 4.10 3.90
CA PHE A 90 -6.18 5.54 4.07
C PHE A 90 -6.98 6.31 3.03
N ASP A 91 -7.91 7.15 3.48
CA ASP A 91 -8.49 8.17 2.58
C ASP A 91 -7.51 9.34 2.44
N PHE A 92 -6.95 9.84 3.55
CA PHE A 92 -5.98 10.93 3.56
C PHE A 92 -4.77 10.64 4.46
N LEU A 93 -3.58 10.64 3.84
CA LEU A 93 -2.30 10.56 4.55
C LEU A 93 -1.38 11.73 4.19
N SER A 94 -0.84 12.42 5.21
CA SER A 94 0.14 13.49 5.00
C SER A 94 1.21 13.64 6.08
N GLY A 95 2.38 14.15 5.68
CA GLY A 95 3.42 14.55 6.64
C GLY A 95 3.98 13.37 7.44
N LEU A 96 4.38 12.32 6.72
CA LEU A 96 5.00 11.11 7.25
C LEU A 96 6.45 11.02 6.77
N THR A 97 7.36 10.40 7.53
CA THR A 97 8.74 10.22 7.05
C THR A 97 8.93 8.86 6.40
N HIS A 98 8.50 7.79 7.07
CA HIS A 98 8.61 6.42 6.60
C HIS A 98 7.30 5.66 6.81
N LEU A 99 6.89 4.90 5.81
CA LEU A 99 5.73 4.01 5.84
C LEU A 99 6.12 2.63 5.33
N SER A 100 5.79 1.62 6.12
CA SER A 100 5.80 0.21 5.73
C SER A 100 4.41 -0.37 5.98
N LEU A 101 3.79 -1.00 4.98
CA LEU A 101 2.42 -1.51 5.14
C LEU A 101 2.36 -3.01 5.42
N PHE A 102 3.03 -3.82 4.60
CA PHE A 102 2.90 -5.27 4.64
C PHE A 102 4.24 -5.97 4.42
N ASP A 103 4.66 -6.80 5.35
CA ASP A 103 5.73 -7.77 5.08
C ASP A 103 5.13 -8.97 4.31
N PHE A 104 3.99 -9.51 4.78
CA PHE A 104 3.30 -10.61 4.13
C PHE A 104 1.80 -10.37 4.00
N LEU A 105 1.32 -10.41 2.76
CA LEU A 105 -0.10 -10.32 2.43
C LEU A 105 -0.55 -11.49 1.55
N SER A 106 -1.62 -12.18 1.96
CA SER A 106 -2.18 -13.28 1.15
C SER A 106 -3.69 -13.47 1.25
N GLY A 107 -4.29 -13.97 0.17
CA GLY A 107 -5.69 -14.41 0.17
C GLY A 107 -6.66 -13.25 0.36
N LEU A 108 -6.52 -12.22 -0.48
CA LEU A 108 -7.45 -11.10 -0.56
C LEU A 108 -8.26 -11.09 -1.85
N THR A 109 -9.45 -10.48 -1.82
CA THR A 109 -10.20 -10.23 -3.05
C THR A 109 -9.91 -8.83 -3.59
N HIS A 110 -10.09 -7.80 -2.76
CA HIS A 110 -9.91 -6.40 -3.14
C HIS A 110 -9.06 -5.66 -2.11
N LEU A 111 -8.14 -4.84 -2.61
CA LEU A 111 -7.28 -3.98 -1.80
C LEU A 111 -7.22 -2.58 -2.41
N SER A 112 -7.56 -1.59 -1.60
CA SER A 112 -7.40 -0.16 -1.87
C SER A 112 -6.54 0.46 -0.75
N LEU A 113 -5.43 1.11 -1.10
CA LEU A 113 -4.50 1.60 -0.07
C LEU A 113 -4.67 3.09 0.23
N PHE A 114 -4.66 3.94 -0.80
CA PHE A 114 -4.63 5.39 -0.64
C PHE A 114 -5.49 6.12 -1.67
N ASP A 115 -6.43 6.93 -1.19
CA ASP A 115 -7.09 7.90 -2.07
C ASP A 115 -6.19 9.14 -2.25
N PHE A 116 -5.65 9.68 -1.15
CA PHE A 116 -4.74 10.81 -1.19
C PHE A 116 -3.51 10.62 -0.29
N LEU A 117 -2.33 10.66 -0.91
CA LEU A 117 -1.05 10.65 -0.19
C LEU A 117 -0.17 11.83 -0.57
N SER A 118 0.35 12.53 0.45
CA SER A 118 1.27 13.65 0.22
C SER A 118 2.36 13.83 1.29
N GLY A 119 3.50 14.38 0.89
CA GLY A 119 4.54 14.82 1.83
C GLY A 119 5.13 13.65 2.63
N LEU A 120 5.60 12.64 1.91
CA LEU A 120 6.25 11.45 2.45
C LEU A 120 7.71 11.39 1.97
N THR A 121 8.62 10.83 2.77
CA THR A 121 10.01 10.68 2.32
C THR A 121 10.23 9.30 1.70
N HIS A 122 9.86 8.23 2.41
CA HIS A 122 10.02 6.85 1.98
C HIS A 122 8.74 6.05 2.17
N LEU A 123 8.39 5.27 1.17
CA LEU A 123 7.25 4.36 1.18
C LEU A 123 7.67 2.98 0.67
N SER A 124 7.40 1.97 1.48
CA SER A 124 7.47 0.55 1.11
C SER A 124 6.09 -0.07 1.35
N LEU A 125 5.52 -0.73 0.34
CA LEU A 125 4.17 -1.29 0.49
C LEU A 125 4.17 -2.79 0.80
N PHE A 126 4.85 -3.59 -0.02
CA PHE A 126 4.77 -5.04 0.08
C PHE A 126 6.14 -5.70 -0.13
N ASP A 127 6.58 -6.48 0.85
CA ASP A 127 7.70 -7.39 0.64
C ASP A 127 7.20 -8.66 -0.09
N PHE A 128 6.07 -9.23 0.36
CA PHE A 128 5.46 -10.39 -0.28
C PHE A 128 3.95 -10.25 -0.43
N LEU A 129 3.47 -10.28 -1.68
CA LEU A 129 2.05 -10.31 -2.02
C LEU A 129 1.68 -11.54 -2.86
N SER A 130 0.67 -12.28 -2.42
CA SER A 130 0.14 -13.42 -3.18
C SER A 130 -1.38 -13.60 -3.11
N GLY A 131 -1.97 -14.13 -4.18
CA GLY A 131 -3.37 -14.57 -4.17
C GLY A 131 -4.35 -13.43 -3.93
N LEU A 132 -4.22 -12.37 -4.75
CA LEU A 132 -5.11 -11.21 -4.74
C LEU A 132 -5.87 -11.13 -6.06
N THR A 133 -7.12 -10.66 -6.06
CA THR A 133 -7.87 -10.52 -7.32
C THR A 133 -7.68 -9.13 -7.92
N HIS A 134 -7.91 -8.08 -7.14
CA HIS A 134 -7.80 -6.69 -7.57
C HIS A 134 -7.01 -5.85 -6.57
N LEU A 135 -6.07 -5.05 -7.09
CA LEU A 135 -5.31 -4.08 -6.32
C LEU A 135 -5.40 -2.71 -6.97
N SER A 136 -5.83 -1.72 -6.20
CA SER A 136 -5.71 -0.29 -6.51
C SER A 136 -4.85 0.36 -5.43
N VAL A 137 -3.76 1.03 -5.79
CA VAL A 137 -2.80 1.51 -4.80
C VAL A 137 -2.99 2.99 -4.50
N PHE A 138 -2.93 3.86 -5.50
CA PHE A 138 -3.05 5.31 -5.33
C PHE A 138 -3.98 5.93 -6.36
N ASP A 139 -4.97 6.68 -5.88
CA ASP A 139 -5.71 7.61 -6.74
C ASP A 139 -4.89 8.89 -6.94
N PHE A 140 -4.38 9.48 -5.85
CA PHE A 140 -3.52 10.65 -5.90
C PHE A 140 -2.28 10.52 -5.02
N LEU A 141 -1.10 10.59 -5.66
CA LEU A 141 0.18 10.64 -4.98
C LEU A 141 0.98 11.89 -5.35
N SER A 142 1.43 12.64 -4.33
CA SER A 142 2.31 13.78 -4.56
C SER A 142 3.41 14.00 -3.52
N GLY A 143 4.54 14.56 -3.95
CA GLY A 143 5.60 15.01 -3.03
C GLY A 143 6.21 13.87 -2.22
N LEU A 144 6.74 12.87 -2.94
CA LEU A 144 7.42 11.70 -2.38
C LEU A 144 8.87 11.66 -2.86
N THR A 145 9.80 11.20 -2.02
CA THR A 145 11.21 11.09 -2.44
C THR A 145 11.51 9.70 -3.00
N HIS A 146 11.15 8.65 -2.27
CA HIS A 146 11.41 7.25 -2.63
C HIS A 146 10.16 6.39 -2.47
N LEU A 147 9.85 5.62 -3.50
CA LEU A 147 8.75 4.65 -3.51
C LEU A 147 9.25 3.29 -3.97
N SER A 148 9.03 2.28 -3.14
CA SER A 148 9.17 0.87 -3.45
C SER A 148 7.81 0.19 -3.27
N LEU A 149 7.29 -0.47 -4.29
CA LEU A 149 5.95 -1.05 -4.23
C LEU A 149 5.97 -2.53 -3.88
N PHE A 150 6.71 -3.35 -4.63
CA PHE A 150 6.69 -4.80 -4.47
C PHE A 150 8.08 -5.42 -4.65
N ASP A 151 8.55 -6.14 -3.64
CA ASP A 151 9.71 -7.01 -3.81
C ASP A 151 9.27 -8.31 -4.51
N PHE A 152 8.20 -8.95 -4.03
CA PHE A 152 7.63 -10.14 -4.68
C PHE A 152 6.11 -10.06 -4.84
N LEU A 153 5.66 -10.16 -6.09
CA LEU A 153 4.24 -10.26 -6.43
C LEU A 153 3.93 -11.51 -7.26
N SER A 154 2.94 -12.28 -6.79
CA SER A 154 2.45 -13.47 -7.50
C SER A 154 0.93 -13.66 -7.46
N GLY A 155 0.36 -14.19 -8.54
CA GLY A 155 -1.05 -14.63 -8.54
C GLY A 155 -2.04 -13.50 -8.33
N LEU A 156 -1.88 -12.41 -9.09
CA LEU A 156 -2.78 -11.26 -9.12
C LEU A 156 -3.54 -11.23 -10.44
N THR A 157 -4.82 -10.87 -10.43
CA THR A 157 -5.57 -10.76 -11.70
C THR A 157 -5.44 -9.36 -12.30
N HIS A 158 -5.73 -8.32 -11.52
CA HIS A 158 -5.70 -6.93 -11.98
C HIS A 158 -4.93 -6.03 -11.01
N LEU A 159 -4.05 -5.20 -11.57
CA LEU A 159 -3.27 -4.22 -10.82
C LEU A 159 -3.38 -2.84 -11.47
N SER A 160 -3.86 -1.86 -10.69
CA SER A 160 -3.80 -0.43 -10.99
C SER A 160 -2.97 0.26 -9.92
N LEU A 161 -1.91 0.98 -10.32
CA LEU A 161 -1.01 1.61 -9.35
C LEU A 161 -1.32 3.08 -9.10
N PHE A 162 -1.40 3.88 -10.17
CA PHE A 162 -1.51 5.34 -10.05
C PHE A 162 -2.48 5.91 -11.07
N ASP A 163 -3.55 6.56 -10.58
CA ASP A 163 -4.36 7.43 -11.43
C ASP A 163 -3.62 8.77 -11.64
N PHE A 164 -3.11 9.36 -10.55
CA PHE A 164 -2.30 10.57 -10.62
C PHE A 164 -1.03 10.49 -9.77
N LEU A 165 0.12 10.69 -10.42
CA LEU A 165 1.42 10.79 -9.77
C LEU A 165 2.14 12.11 -10.13
N SER A 166 2.54 12.88 -9.12
CA SER A 166 3.33 14.09 -9.30
C SER A 166 4.43 14.32 -8.26
N GLY A 167 5.64 14.68 -8.70
CA GLY A 167 6.71 15.11 -7.81
C GLY A 167 7.28 13.95 -7.01
N LEU A 168 7.73 12.92 -7.73
CA LEU A 168 8.43 11.76 -7.18
C LEU A 168 9.89 11.78 -7.66
N THR A 169 10.84 11.47 -6.78
CA THR A 169 12.26 11.43 -7.19
C THR A 169 12.63 10.05 -7.71
N HIS A 170 12.35 8.98 -6.96
CA HIS A 170 12.69 7.61 -7.33
C HIS A 170 11.49 6.68 -7.16
N LEU A 171 11.20 5.90 -8.20
CA LEU A 171 10.20 4.85 -8.19
C LEU A 171 10.82 3.52 -8.59
N SER A 172 10.69 2.53 -7.71
CA SER A 172 10.90 1.11 -7.98
C SER A 172 9.57 0.39 -7.83
N VAL A 173 9.11 -0.29 -8.87
CA VAL A 173 7.78 -0.93 -8.86
C VAL A 173 7.87 -2.40 -8.48
N PHE A 174 8.58 -3.23 -9.27
CA PHE A 174 8.68 -4.66 -9.01
C PHE A 174 10.13 -5.15 -9.11
N ASP A 175 10.57 -5.89 -8.09
CA ASP A 175 11.77 -6.74 -8.22
C ASP A 175 11.38 -8.07 -8.91
N PHE A 176 10.34 -8.74 -8.41
CA PHE A 176 9.81 -9.96 -9.03
C PHE A 176 8.29 -9.92 -9.26
N LEU A 177 7.87 -10.07 -10.51
CA LEU A 177 6.48 -10.15 -10.91
C LEU A 177 6.16 -11.45 -11.67
N SER A 178 5.20 -12.22 -11.18
CA SER A 178 4.71 -13.44 -11.84
C SER A 178 3.19 -13.61 -11.77
N GLY A 179 2.59 -14.20 -12.81
CA GLY A 179 1.18 -14.61 -12.78
C GLY A 179 0.20 -13.44 -12.65
N LEU A 180 0.53 -12.29 -13.24
CA LEU A 180 -0.36 -11.13 -13.35
C LEU A 180 -1.10 -11.15 -14.68
N THR A 181 -2.41 -10.93 -14.71
CA THR A 181 -3.14 -10.90 -15.99
C THR A 181 -3.10 -9.51 -16.62
N HIS A 182 -3.54 -8.48 -15.88
CA HIS A 182 -3.62 -7.10 -16.36
C HIS A 182 -2.85 -6.14 -15.45
N LEU A 183 -2.00 -5.31 -16.06
CA LEU A 183 -1.23 -4.28 -15.39
C LEU A 183 -1.50 -2.91 -16.01
N SER A 184 -1.94 -1.96 -15.18
CA SER A 184 -2.04 -0.53 -15.48
C SER A 184 -1.17 0.23 -14.48
N LEU A 185 -0.14 0.92 -14.97
CA LEU A 185 0.81 1.61 -14.10
C LEU A 185 0.41 3.07 -13.84
N PHE A 186 0.26 3.88 -14.89
CA PHE A 186 -0.01 5.32 -14.74
C PHE A 186 -1.04 5.84 -15.74
N ASP A 187 -2.10 6.46 -15.23
CA ASP A 187 -2.99 7.27 -16.08
C ASP A 187 -2.36 8.65 -16.32
N PHE A 188 -1.90 9.32 -15.26
CA PHE A 188 -1.17 10.58 -15.34
C PHE A 188 0.13 10.57 -14.55
N LEU A 189 1.25 10.82 -15.24
CA LEU A 189 2.56 10.99 -14.63
C LEU A 189 3.17 12.37 -14.94
N SER A 190 3.61 13.05 -13.88
CA SER A 190 4.38 14.29 -13.99
C SER A 190 5.55 14.37 -13.00
N ARG A 191 6.64 15.02 -13.42
CA ARG A 191 7.77 15.37 -12.52
C ARG A 191 8.35 14.16 -11.77
N LEU A 192 8.68 13.11 -12.52
CA LEU A 192 9.43 11.94 -12.03
C LEU A 192 10.90 12.03 -12.47
N THR A 193 11.85 11.74 -11.57
CA THR A 193 13.29 11.77 -11.94
C THR A 193 13.78 10.41 -12.40
N HIS A 194 13.62 9.37 -11.58
CA HIS A 194 14.11 8.01 -11.83
C HIS A 194 12.99 6.97 -11.74
N LEU A 195 12.94 6.07 -12.72
CA LEU A 195 11.98 4.97 -12.78
C LEU A 195 12.68 3.64 -13.08
N SER A 196 12.45 2.64 -12.22
CA SER A 196 12.62 1.21 -12.52
C SER A 196 11.26 0.51 -12.40
N LEU A 197 10.90 -0.30 -13.41
CA LEU A 197 9.61 -0.98 -13.43
C LEU A 197 9.75 -2.46 -13.04
N PHE A 198 10.68 -3.18 -13.65
CA PHE A 198 10.81 -4.62 -13.45
C PHE A 198 12.27 -5.06 -13.50
N ASP A 199 12.70 -5.85 -12.51
CA ASP A 199 13.91 -6.67 -12.62
C ASP A 199 13.61 -8.04 -13.24
N PHE A 200 12.50 -8.68 -12.83
CA PHE A 200 11.98 -9.91 -13.43
C PHE A 200 10.47 -9.86 -13.68
N LEU A 201 10.06 -10.23 -14.90
CA LEU A 201 8.65 -10.26 -15.33
C LEU A 201 8.31 -11.57 -16.03
N SER A 202 7.22 -12.22 -15.60
CA SER A 202 6.68 -13.40 -16.28
C SER A 202 5.15 -13.54 -16.16
N GLY A 203 4.52 -14.16 -17.15
CA GLY A 203 3.10 -14.50 -17.10
C GLY A 203 2.12 -13.33 -17.32
N LEU A 204 2.59 -12.18 -17.81
CA LEU A 204 1.75 -11.02 -18.13
C LEU A 204 1.00 -11.18 -19.46
N THR A 205 -0.29 -10.87 -19.46
CA THR A 205 -1.11 -10.89 -20.69
C THR A 205 -1.37 -9.51 -21.28
N HIS A 206 -1.60 -8.50 -20.44
CA HIS A 206 -1.89 -7.13 -20.86
C HIS A 206 -1.11 -6.12 -20.02
N LEU A 207 -0.48 -5.15 -20.69
CA LEU A 207 0.32 -4.09 -20.09
C LEU A 207 -0.08 -2.73 -20.65
N SER A 208 -0.50 -1.81 -19.78
CA SER A 208 -0.50 -0.37 -20.02
C SER A 208 0.49 0.29 -19.06
N VAL A 209 1.42 1.07 -19.61
CA VAL A 209 2.43 1.78 -18.80
C VAL A 209 2.02 3.22 -18.57
N PHE A 210 1.76 3.99 -19.63
CA PHE A 210 1.41 5.41 -19.49
C PHE A 210 0.29 5.77 -20.46
N ASP A 211 -0.74 6.45 -19.97
CA ASP A 211 -1.72 7.15 -20.81
C ASP A 211 -1.26 8.59 -21.07
N PHE A 212 -0.74 9.28 -20.04
CA PHE A 212 -0.15 10.61 -20.18
C PHE A 212 1.17 10.76 -19.40
N LEU A 213 2.19 11.28 -20.09
CA LEU A 213 3.51 11.56 -19.51
C LEU A 213 3.92 13.03 -19.74
N SER A 214 4.33 13.72 -18.68
CA SER A 214 4.87 15.08 -18.76
C SER A 214 6.16 15.29 -17.95
N GLY A 215 7.15 15.88 -18.61
CA GLY A 215 8.46 16.21 -18.03
C GLY A 215 9.57 15.21 -18.41
N PRO A 216 10.83 15.52 -18.07
CA PRO A 216 11.95 14.63 -18.34
C PRO A 216 11.93 13.45 -17.35
N VAL A 217 11.99 12.21 -17.84
CA VAL A 217 12.10 10.99 -17.02
C VAL A 217 13.34 10.21 -17.46
N LEU A 218 14.20 9.84 -16.51
CA LEU A 218 15.29 8.90 -16.74
C LEU A 218 14.77 7.48 -16.51
N LEU A 219 14.53 6.77 -17.62
CA LEU A 219 14.18 5.36 -17.61
C LEU A 219 15.45 4.51 -17.44
N GLN A 220 15.50 3.72 -16.37
CA GLN A 220 16.53 2.70 -16.16
C GLN A 220 15.82 1.35 -16.03
N HIS A 221 16.37 0.29 -16.65
CA HIS A 221 15.80 -1.08 -16.56
C HIS A 221 14.35 -1.22 -17.05
N VAL A 222 13.99 -0.60 -18.18
CA VAL A 222 12.78 -0.98 -18.94
C VAL A 222 13.12 -2.17 -19.84
N SER A 223 13.47 -3.31 -19.25
CA SER A 223 13.85 -4.52 -19.98
C SER A 223 12.60 -5.26 -20.44
N VAL A 224 12.00 -4.80 -21.53
CA VAL A 224 10.82 -5.43 -22.11
C VAL A 224 11.20 -6.11 -23.42
N ASN A 225 11.33 -7.44 -23.40
CA ASN A 225 11.27 -8.26 -24.62
C ASN A 225 9.81 -8.41 -25.09
N LEU A 226 9.10 -7.30 -25.37
CA LEU A 226 7.77 -7.34 -26.00
C LEU A 226 7.87 -6.94 -27.48
N ILE A 227 7.37 -7.83 -28.32
CA ILE A 227 6.93 -7.55 -29.68
C ILE A 227 5.78 -6.53 -29.55
N ILE A 228 6.04 -5.27 -29.86
CA ILE A 228 5.04 -4.20 -29.84
C ILE A 228 4.11 -4.39 -31.04
N ALA A 229 2.86 -4.79 -30.80
CA ALA A 229 1.77 -4.52 -31.74
C ALA A 229 1.18 -3.14 -31.39
N TRP A 230 1.49 -2.14 -32.21
CA TRP A 230 0.85 -0.82 -32.16
C TRP A 230 -0.61 -0.93 -32.60
N ILE A 231 -1.55 -0.36 -31.84
CA ILE A 231 -2.79 0.22 -32.35
C ILE A 231 -2.93 1.61 -31.74
#